data_AF-A0A973FKH1-F1
#
_entry.id   AF-A0A973FKH1-F1
#
_cell.length_a   1.000
_cell.length_b   1.000
_cell.length_c   1.000
_cell.angle_alpha   90.00
_cell.angle_beta   90.00
_cell.angle_gamma   90.00
#
_symmetry.space_group_name_H-M   'P 1'
#
loop_
_entity.id
_entity.type
_entity.pdbx_description
1 polymer ?
#
loop_
_entity_poly.entity_id
_entity_poly.type
_entity_poly.pdbx_seq_one_letter_code
_entity_poly.pdbx_strand_id
1 'polypeptide(L)'
;MLVTSSKDGSEDIYILNLADSRMTRLTNDPAIDVSPTWSPDGKQIAFVSDRGGTPQIYVMDATGANVRRLTFEGGYNTSPAWHPRSNRIAYEGRAGGTFQVMVLETEGGTPVQLTTNGRSENPAWSPDGRYIAFVSRLGSKSRVCVMNSNGTNVRVIHEGLDAYVSPTWSPHLNFY
;
A
#
# COMPACT_ATOMS: atom_id res chain seq x y z
N MET A 1 8.12 -11.15 9.53
CA MET A 1 6.95 -10.97 8.63
C MET A 1 5.94 -10.04 9.31
N LEU A 2 5.33 -9.10 8.59
CA LEU A 2 4.22 -8.29 9.12
C LEU A 2 2.90 -9.03 8.92
N VAL A 3 2.02 -8.95 9.91
CA VAL A 3 0.73 -9.64 9.91
C VAL A 3 -0.34 -8.73 10.51
N THR A 4 -1.54 -8.78 9.95
CA THR A 4 -2.75 -8.23 10.56
C THR A 4 -3.49 -9.35 11.27
N SER A 5 -3.91 -9.14 12.51
CA SER A 5 -4.68 -10.15 13.27
C SER A 5 -5.69 -9.49 14.20
N SER A 6 -6.90 -10.06 14.27
CA SER A 6 -7.95 -9.68 15.22
C SER A 6 -7.99 -10.55 16.48
N LYS A 7 -6.93 -11.32 16.74
CA LYS A 7 -6.88 -12.28 17.85
C LYS A 7 -7.07 -11.64 19.24
N ASP A 8 -6.75 -10.36 19.37
CA ASP A 8 -6.80 -9.61 20.63
C ASP A 8 -7.91 -8.53 20.63
N GLY A 9 -8.89 -8.60 19.71
CA GLY A 9 -10.00 -7.66 19.61
C GLY A 9 -10.13 -7.04 18.21
N SER A 10 -9.85 -5.74 18.09
CA SER A 10 -9.73 -5.05 16.80
C SER A 10 -8.60 -5.63 15.96
N GLU A 11 -8.60 -5.37 14.66
CA GLU A 11 -7.47 -5.70 13.80
C GLU A 11 -6.23 -4.89 14.20
N ASP A 12 -5.16 -5.56 14.61
CA ASP A 12 -3.89 -4.91 14.89
C ASP A 12 -2.75 -5.43 14.00
N ILE A 13 -1.65 -4.69 14.02
CA ILE A 13 -0.41 -5.04 13.33
C ILE A 13 0.53 -5.78 14.28
N TYR A 14 1.10 -6.86 13.77
CA TYR A 14 2.07 -7.69 14.47
C TYR A 14 3.30 -7.94 13.61
N ILE A 15 4.44 -8.13 14.28
CA ILE A 15 5.63 -8.76 13.70
C ILE A 15 5.69 -10.21 14.15
N LEU A 16 5.71 -11.13 13.18
CA LEU A 16 6.09 -12.52 13.38
C LEU A 16 7.58 -12.70 13.06
N ASN A 17 8.36 -13.09 14.06
CA ASN A 17 9.71 -13.58 13.85
C ASN A 17 9.62 -15.04 13.36
N LEU A 18 10.22 -15.31 12.19
CA LEU A 18 10.13 -16.63 11.55
C LEU A 18 11.11 -17.64 12.15
N ALA A 19 12.18 -17.19 12.80
CA ALA A 19 13.18 -18.08 13.37
C ALA A 19 12.68 -18.79 14.63
N ASP A 20 11.87 -18.11 15.43
CA ASP A 20 11.39 -18.58 16.74
C ASP A 20 9.85 -18.60 16.85
N SER A 21 9.15 -18.26 15.76
CA SER A 21 7.68 -18.11 15.72
C SER A 21 7.11 -17.08 16.71
N ARG A 22 7.94 -16.19 17.26
CA ARG A 22 7.49 -15.20 18.24
C ARG A 22 6.71 -14.09 17.56
N MET A 23 5.50 -13.84 18.05
CA MET A 23 4.64 -12.76 17.56
C MET A 23 4.65 -11.58 18.54
N THR A 24 4.93 -10.38 18.05
CA THR A 24 4.95 -9.13 18.84
C THR A 24 3.91 -8.18 18.28
N ARG A 25 2.99 -7.70 19.13
CA ARG A 25 1.97 -6.71 18.77
C ARG A 25 2.58 -5.31 18.68
N LEU A 26 2.28 -4.56 17.63
CA LEU A 26 2.81 -3.21 17.40
C LEU A 26 1.77 -2.11 17.62
N THR A 27 0.49 -2.39 17.33
CA THR A 27 -0.62 -1.46 17.58
C THR A 27 -1.56 -2.07 18.60
N ASN A 28 -2.13 -1.25 19.48
CA ASN A 28 -3.01 -1.69 20.55
C ASN A 28 -3.99 -0.57 20.91
N ASP A 29 -4.77 -0.18 19.91
CA ASP A 29 -5.81 0.83 20.06
C ASP A 29 -7.13 0.31 19.44
N PRO A 30 -8.29 0.90 19.77
CA PRO A 30 -9.58 0.39 19.30
C PRO A 30 -9.82 0.52 17.79
N ALA A 31 -8.93 1.19 17.05
CA ALA A 31 -9.04 1.33 15.61
C ALA A 31 -8.75 0.01 14.87
N ILE A 32 -9.15 -0.01 13.60
CA ILE A 32 -8.82 -1.07 12.66
C ILE A 32 -7.48 -0.71 12.01
N ASP A 33 -6.44 -1.49 12.31
CA ASP A 33 -5.09 -1.35 11.75
C ASP A 33 -4.73 -2.52 10.82
N VAL A 34 -4.60 -2.23 9.52
CA VAL A 34 -4.48 -3.26 8.48
C VAL A 34 -3.45 -2.91 7.39
N SER A 35 -3.17 -3.88 6.51
CA SER A 35 -2.31 -3.71 5.32
C SER A 35 -0.91 -3.12 5.60
N PRO A 36 -0.15 -3.67 6.57
CA PRO A 36 1.17 -3.15 6.92
C PRO A 36 2.22 -3.49 5.84
N THR A 37 3.16 -2.59 5.61
CA THR A 37 4.29 -2.78 4.69
C THR A 37 5.57 -2.14 5.22
N TRP A 38 6.70 -2.81 5.02
CA TRP A 38 8.01 -2.34 5.46
C TRP A 38 8.56 -1.24 4.57
N SER A 39 9.21 -0.25 5.18
CA SER A 39 10.16 0.58 4.46
C SER A 39 11.33 -0.28 3.94
N PRO A 40 11.99 0.10 2.83
CA PRO A 40 13.06 -0.70 2.24
C PRO A 40 14.25 -0.94 3.16
N ASP A 41 14.49 -0.02 4.11
CA ASP A 41 15.55 -0.11 5.12
C ASP A 41 15.12 -0.84 6.40
N GLY A 42 13.86 -1.30 6.48
CA GLY A 42 13.29 -2.02 7.62
C GLY A 42 13.12 -1.18 8.88
N LYS A 43 13.26 0.15 8.81
CA LYS A 43 13.17 1.03 9.98
C LYS A 43 11.78 1.54 10.28
N GLN A 44 10.90 1.56 9.29
CA GLN A 44 9.54 2.07 9.40
C GLN A 44 8.53 1.10 8.80
N ILE A 45 7.28 1.24 9.23
CA ILE A 45 6.13 0.49 8.74
C ILE A 45 5.08 1.50 8.30
N ALA A 46 4.61 1.39 7.06
CA ALA A 46 3.38 2.08 6.65
C ALA A 46 2.20 1.12 6.78
N PHE A 47 1.04 1.66 7.15
CA PHE A 47 -0.16 0.87 7.38
C PHE A 47 -1.42 1.71 7.22
N VAL A 48 -2.56 1.04 7.21
CA VAL A 48 -3.88 1.67 7.16
C VAL A 48 -4.46 1.69 8.56
N SER A 49 -4.97 2.83 9.00
CA SER A 49 -5.70 2.95 10.27
C SER A 49 -6.93 3.82 10.10
N ASP A 50 -8.03 3.47 10.76
CA ASP A 50 -9.23 4.28 10.84
C ASP A 50 -9.35 5.11 12.12
N ARG A 51 -8.28 5.21 12.94
CA ARG A 51 -8.25 5.98 14.20
C ARG A 51 -8.63 7.47 14.06
N GLY A 52 -8.59 8.00 12.83
CA GLY A 52 -9.02 9.35 12.49
C GLY A 52 -10.45 9.45 11.92
N GLY A 53 -11.26 8.39 12.02
CA GLY A 53 -12.65 8.28 11.56
C GLY A 53 -12.85 7.63 10.20
N THR A 54 -11.86 7.67 9.30
CA THR A 54 -11.88 6.94 8.02
C THR A 54 -10.53 6.27 7.79
N PRO A 55 -10.44 5.23 6.93
CA PRO A 55 -9.16 4.59 6.59
C PRO A 55 -8.18 5.57 5.95
N GLN A 56 -7.00 5.68 6.57
CA GLN A 56 -5.94 6.59 6.16
C GLN A 56 -4.59 5.90 6.27
N ILE A 57 -3.59 6.42 5.55
CA ILE A 57 -2.22 5.90 5.63
C ILE A 57 -1.52 6.53 6.82
N TYR A 58 -0.92 5.69 7.65
CA TYR A 58 -0.06 6.04 8.77
C TYR A 58 1.32 5.41 8.58
N VAL A 59 2.31 5.98 9.27
CA VAL A 59 3.63 5.38 9.44
C VAL A 59 4.02 5.34 10.90
N MET A 60 4.84 4.36 11.25
CA MET A 60 5.43 4.19 12.58
C MET A 60 6.84 3.61 12.45
N ASP A 61 7.62 3.68 13.52
CA ASP A 61 8.90 2.97 13.60
C ASP A 61 8.69 1.45 13.61
N ALA A 62 9.71 0.69 13.23
CA ALA A 62 9.73 -0.77 13.30
C ALA A 62 9.37 -1.36 14.69
N THR A 63 9.54 -0.54 15.73
CA THR A 63 9.25 -0.86 17.13
C THR A 63 7.78 -0.61 17.51
N GLY A 64 6.99 0.00 16.63
CA GLY A 64 5.62 0.48 16.91
C GLY A 64 5.56 1.91 17.48
N ALA A 65 6.70 2.56 17.70
CA ALA A 65 6.76 3.92 18.21
C ALA A 65 6.50 4.97 17.12
N ASN A 66 6.34 6.23 17.54
CA ASN A 66 6.28 7.41 16.65
C ASN A 66 5.22 7.32 15.53
N VAL A 67 4.04 6.79 15.87
CA VAL A 67 2.91 6.71 14.93
C VAL A 67 2.50 8.11 14.48
N ARG A 68 2.44 8.32 13.16
CA ARG A 68 1.97 9.58 12.56
C ARG A 68 1.13 9.34 11.30
N ARG A 69 0.14 10.19 11.07
CA ARG A 69 -0.74 10.16 9.90
C ARG A 69 -0.08 10.81 8.69
N LEU A 70 -0.20 10.19 7.53
CA LEU A 70 0.34 10.70 6.26
C LEU A 70 -0.72 11.34 5.37
N THR A 71 -1.90 10.72 5.25
CA THR A 71 -2.94 11.19 4.34
C THR A 71 -4.04 11.90 5.11
N PHE A 72 -4.45 13.07 4.62
CA PHE A 72 -5.52 13.88 5.22
C PHE A 72 -6.68 14.13 4.25
N GLU A 73 -6.43 13.97 2.95
CA GLU A 73 -7.40 14.12 1.88
C GLU A 73 -7.91 12.76 1.39
N GLY A 74 -9.12 12.72 0.86
CA GLY A 74 -9.78 11.49 0.42
C GLY A 74 -10.39 10.72 1.61
N GLY A 75 -11.66 10.36 1.51
CA GLY A 75 -12.40 9.68 2.58
C GLY A 75 -12.10 8.19 2.74
N TYR A 76 -11.17 7.64 1.96
CA TYR A 76 -10.76 6.24 2.03
C TYR A 76 -9.41 6.06 1.33
N ASN A 77 -8.35 5.82 2.10
CA ASN A 77 -7.00 5.59 1.61
C ASN A 77 -6.47 4.27 2.18
N THR A 78 -5.97 3.40 1.30
CA THR A 78 -5.60 2.02 1.65
C THR A 78 -4.46 1.47 0.78
N SER A 79 -4.09 0.21 0.96
CA SER A 79 -3.11 -0.53 0.14
C SER A 79 -1.75 0.20 -0.05
N PRO A 80 -1.07 0.63 1.04
CA PRO A 80 0.21 1.31 0.90
C PRO A 80 1.30 0.38 0.35
N ALA A 81 2.16 0.92 -0.51
CA ALA A 81 3.33 0.26 -1.08
C ALA A 81 4.52 1.22 -1.10
N TRP A 82 5.59 0.85 -0.37
CA TRP A 82 6.83 1.62 -0.34
C TRP A 82 7.60 1.53 -1.65
N HIS A 83 8.12 2.66 -2.10
CA HIS A 83 9.08 2.68 -3.18
C HIS A 83 10.40 2.05 -2.71
N PRO A 84 11.04 1.16 -3.47
CA PRO A 84 12.18 0.34 -3.00
C PRO A 84 13.48 1.12 -2.70
N ARG A 85 13.53 2.43 -2.99
CA ARG A 85 14.77 3.25 -3.01
C ARG A 85 14.57 4.73 -2.73
N SER A 86 13.33 5.18 -2.55
CA SER A 86 13.03 6.59 -2.31
C SER A 86 11.99 6.69 -1.20
N ASN A 87 11.87 7.87 -0.62
CA ASN A 87 10.95 8.16 0.48
C ASN A 87 9.51 8.37 -0.03
N ARG A 88 9.01 7.47 -0.86
CA ARG A 88 7.68 7.56 -1.46
C ARG A 88 6.84 6.34 -1.15
N ILE A 89 5.54 6.56 -0.98
CA ILE A 89 4.53 5.52 -0.81
C ILE A 89 3.49 5.70 -1.92
N ALA A 90 3.27 4.65 -2.70
CA ALA A 90 2.08 4.55 -3.54
C ALA A 90 0.95 3.98 -2.68
N TYR A 91 -0.28 4.43 -2.92
CA TYR A 91 -1.44 3.96 -2.20
C TYR A 91 -2.69 4.06 -3.06
N GLU A 92 -3.72 3.35 -2.67
CA GLU A 92 -5.06 3.46 -3.24
C GLU A 92 -5.80 4.57 -2.50
N GLY A 93 -6.20 5.63 -3.21
CA GLY A 93 -6.90 6.77 -2.63
C GLY A 93 -8.18 7.10 -3.38
N ARG A 94 -9.19 7.59 -2.66
CA ARG A 94 -10.48 7.96 -3.27
C ARG A 94 -10.46 9.39 -3.80
N ALA A 95 -10.57 9.53 -5.12
CA ALA A 95 -10.62 10.81 -5.83
C ALA A 95 -11.74 10.80 -6.88
N GLY A 96 -12.54 11.87 -6.97
CA GLY A 96 -13.64 11.96 -7.93
C GLY A 96 -14.69 10.85 -7.78
N GLY A 97 -14.90 10.33 -6.56
CA GLY A 97 -15.87 9.27 -6.26
C GLY A 97 -15.38 7.83 -6.46
N THR A 98 -14.23 7.64 -7.10
CA THR A 98 -13.63 6.32 -7.43
C THR A 98 -12.25 6.16 -6.78
N PHE A 99 -11.68 4.94 -6.80
CA PHE A 99 -10.32 4.68 -6.35
C PHE A 99 -9.30 4.93 -7.45
N GLN A 100 -8.18 5.53 -7.06
CA GLN A 100 -7.06 5.88 -7.93
C GLN A 100 -5.74 5.49 -7.27
N VAL A 101 -4.71 5.30 -8.09
CA VAL A 101 -3.33 5.19 -7.62
C VAL A 101 -2.80 6.60 -7.33
N MET A 102 -2.44 6.80 -6.08
CA MET A 102 -1.88 8.04 -5.55
C MET A 102 -0.45 7.77 -5.07
N VAL A 103 0.39 8.80 -5.05
CA VAL A 103 1.74 8.75 -4.48
C VAL A 103 1.97 9.95 -3.59
N LEU A 104 2.60 9.75 -2.43
CA LEU A 104 3.08 10.85 -1.60
C LEU A 104 4.48 10.57 -1.04
N GLU A 105 5.13 11.60 -0.49
CA GLU A 105 6.38 11.47 0.24
C GLU A 105 6.12 10.95 1.68
N THR A 106 7.09 10.24 2.25
CA THR A 106 6.93 9.61 3.58
C THR A 106 6.87 10.64 4.70
N GLU A 107 7.34 11.86 4.48
CA GLU A 107 7.21 12.96 5.42
C GLU A 107 5.84 13.66 5.33
N GLY A 108 4.95 13.16 4.47
CA GLY A 108 3.66 13.78 4.19
C GLY A 108 3.75 14.75 3.01
N GLY A 109 2.77 15.66 2.93
CA GLY A 109 2.64 16.64 1.85
C GLY A 109 1.49 16.32 0.91
N THR A 110 1.38 17.08 -0.18
CA THR A 110 0.29 16.94 -1.15
C THR A 110 0.49 15.68 -2.01
N PRO A 111 -0.48 14.75 -2.01
CA PRO A 111 -0.41 13.57 -2.86
C PRO A 111 -0.50 13.92 -4.35
N VAL A 112 0.21 13.14 -5.16
CA VAL A 112 0.12 13.18 -6.63
C VAL A 112 -0.78 12.04 -7.10
N GLN A 113 -1.85 12.37 -7.82
CA GLN A 113 -2.72 11.39 -8.47
C GLN A 113 -2.09 10.91 -9.79
N LEU A 114 -1.83 9.59 -9.91
CA LEU A 114 -1.20 9.01 -11.11
C LEU A 114 -2.21 8.45 -12.11
N THR A 115 -3.41 8.08 -11.67
CA THR A 115 -4.47 7.54 -12.53
C THR A 115 -5.72 8.41 -12.44
N THR A 116 -6.43 8.59 -13.57
CA THR A 116 -7.65 9.41 -13.64
C THR A 116 -8.84 8.69 -14.27
N ASN A 117 -8.62 7.53 -14.88
CA ASN A 117 -9.63 6.80 -15.65
C ASN A 117 -10.04 5.51 -14.94
N GLY A 118 -11.35 5.32 -14.77
CA GLY A 118 -11.90 4.13 -14.12
C GLY A 118 -11.54 4.02 -12.64
N ARG A 119 -11.58 2.80 -12.11
CA ARG A 119 -11.16 2.46 -10.75
C ARG A 119 -9.79 1.79 -10.82
N SER A 120 -8.80 2.31 -10.11
CA SER A 120 -7.43 1.79 -10.09
C SER A 120 -6.98 1.50 -8.66
N GLU A 121 -6.49 0.29 -8.40
CA GLU A 121 -6.37 -0.28 -7.06
C GLU A 121 -5.10 -1.12 -6.87
N ASN A 122 -4.75 -1.37 -5.61
CA ASN A 122 -3.63 -2.23 -5.19
C ASN A 122 -2.30 -1.95 -5.94
N PRO A 123 -1.74 -0.73 -5.82
CA PRO A 123 -0.47 -0.41 -6.47
C PRO A 123 0.69 -1.19 -5.87
N ALA A 124 1.62 -1.64 -6.71
CA ALA A 124 2.85 -2.29 -6.30
C ALA A 124 4.04 -1.76 -7.10
N TRP A 125 5.06 -1.28 -6.40
CA TRP A 125 6.32 -0.85 -7.01
C TRP A 125 7.10 -2.04 -7.57
N SER A 126 7.61 -1.87 -8.78
CA SER A 126 8.67 -2.76 -9.30
C SER A 126 9.92 -2.68 -8.41
N PRO A 127 10.74 -3.74 -8.32
CA PRO A 127 11.91 -3.78 -7.44
C PRO A 127 12.95 -2.71 -7.76
N ASP A 128 12.98 -2.24 -9.01
CA ASP A 128 13.87 -1.17 -9.42
C ASP A 128 13.29 0.25 -9.19
N GLY A 129 12.01 0.34 -8.84
CA GLY A 129 11.26 1.57 -8.60
C GLY A 129 10.84 2.33 -9.87
N ARG A 130 11.08 1.79 -11.06
CA ARG A 130 10.79 2.49 -12.33
C ARG A 130 9.35 2.36 -12.78
N TYR A 131 8.68 1.32 -12.33
CA TYR A 131 7.31 0.98 -12.69
C TYR A 131 6.41 0.74 -11.48
N ILE A 132 5.11 0.94 -11.69
CA ILE A 132 4.04 0.57 -10.76
C ILE A 132 3.10 -0.40 -11.49
N ALA A 133 2.85 -1.57 -10.91
CA ALA A 133 1.77 -2.46 -11.30
C ALA A 133 0.50 -2.12 -10.49
N PHE A 134 -0.68 -2.27 -11.08
CA PHE A 134 -1.95 -2.01 -10.42
C PHE A 134 -3.09 -2.75 -11.11
N VAL A 135 -4.22 -2.90 -10.44
CA VAL A 135 -5.47 -3.39 -11.04
C VAL A 135 -6.28 -2.21 -11.54
N SER A 136 -6.75 -2.27 -12.79
CA SER A 136 -7.70 -1.30 -13.33
C SER A 136 -9.04 -1.98 -13.65
N ARG A 137 -10.13 -1.37 -13.21
CA ARG A 137 -11.50 -1.81 -13.47
C ARG A 137 -12.22 -0.73 -14.27
N LEU A 138 -12.70 -1.11 -15.46
CA LEU A 138 -13.49 -0.25 -16.33
C LEU A 138 -14.68 -1.05 -16.86
N GLY A 139 -15.88 -0.65 -16.47
CA GLY A 139 -17.09 -1.45 -16.71
C GLY A 139 -17.01 -2.80 -16.00
N SER A 140 -17.28 -3.88 -16.72
CA SER A 140 -17.19 -5.26 -16.20
C SER A 140 -15.79 -5.89 -16.33
N LYS A 141 -14.83 -5.21 -16.95
CA LYS A 141 -13.49 -5.76 -17.20
C LYS A 141 -12.54 -5.42 -16.07
N SER A 142 -11.74 -6.40 -15.68
CA SER A 142 -10.59 -6.22 -14.80
C SER A 142 -9.30 -6.37 -15.59
N ARG A 143 -8.29 -5.56 -15.29
CA ARG A 143 -7.00 -5.54 -15.99
C ARG A 143 -5.86 -5.48 -14.99
N VAL A 144 -4.81 -6.24 -15.24
CA VAL A 144 -3.50 -6.00 -14.63
C VAL A 144 -2.74 -5.05 -15.53
N CYS A 145 -2.40 -3.88 -14.99
CA CYS A 145 -1.71 -2.81 -15.71
C CYS A 145 -0.34 -2.56 -15.11
N VAL A 146 0.57 -2.01 -15.92
CA VAL A 146 1.86 -1.46 -15.49
C VAL A 146 2.03 -0.07 -16.09
N MET A 147 2.55 0.87 -15.31
CA MET A 147 2.90 2.23 -15.77
C MET A 147 4.27 2.64 -15.28
N ASN A 148 4.84 3.70 -15.86
CA ASN A 148 6.04 4.33 -15.34
C ASN A 148 5.76 4.94 -13.94
N SER A 149 6.79 5.09 -13.11
CA SER A 149 6.72 5.65 -11.76
C SER A 149 6.10 7.04 -11.66
N ASN A 150 6.06 7.78 -12.77
CA ASN A 150 5.48 9.11 -12.89
C ASN A 150 4.04 9.11 -13.46
N GLY A 151 3.40 7.94 -13.59
CA GLY A 151 2.03 7.79 -14.10
C GLY A 151 1.91 7.72 -15.63
N THR A 152 3.01 7.86 -16.37
CA THR A 152 2.98 7.81 -17.85
C THR A 152 3.04 6.38 -18.38
N ASN A 153 2.73 6.19 -19.67
CA ASN A 153 2.94 4.93 -20.40
C ASN A 153 2.24 3.72 -19.74
N VAL A 154 0.94 3.87 -19.44
CA VAL A 154 0.10 2.77 -18.93
C VAL A 154 -0.01 1.68 -20.01
N ARG A 155 0.28 0.44 -19.63
CA ARG A 155 0.20 -0.76 -20.48
C ARG A 155 -0.62 -1.83 -19.77
N VAL A 156 -1.52 -2.47 -20.51
CA VAL A 156 -2.27 -3.64 -20.03
C VAL A 156 -1.37 -4.87 -20.21
N ILE A 157 -1.12 -5.59 -19.13
CA ILE A 157 -0.37 -6.85 -19.14
C ILE A 157 -1.32 -8.03 -19.32
N HIS A 158 -2.50 -7.96 -18.69
CA HIS A 158 -3.52 -9.00 -18.79
C HIS A 158 -4.92 -8.39 -18.63
N GLU A 159 -5.91 -8.97 -19.32
CA GLU A 159 -7.32 -8.57 -19.27
C GLU A 159 -8.21 -9.81 -19.23
N GLY A 160 -9.28 -9.73 -18.44
CA GLY A 160 -10.30 -10.76 -18.36
C GLY A 160 -11.57 -10.26 -17.67
N LEU A 161 -12.55 -11.15 -17.62
CA LEU A 161 -13.84 -10.89 -16.97
C LEU A 161 -13.80 -11.24 -15.47
N ASP A 162 -12.77 -11.97 -15.03
CA ASP A 162 -12.57 -12.32 -13.63
C ASP A 162 -12.03 -11.14 -12.81
N ALA A 163 -12.31 -11.15 -11.50
CA ALA A 163 -11.79 -10.13 -10.59
C ALA A 163 -10.30 -10.39 -10.27
N TYR A 164 -9.39 -9.71 -10.98
CA TYR A 164 -7.99 -9.64 -10.51
C TYR A 164 -7.85 -8.80 -9.24
N VAL A 165 -6.96 -9.23 -8.36
CA VAL A 165 -6.67 -8.60 -7.07
C VAL A 165 -5.17 -8.62 -6.78
N SER A 166 -4.67 -7.56 -6.12
CA SER A 166 -3.37 -7.52 -5.42
C SER A 166 -2.14 -8.03 -6.19
N PRO A 167 -1.79 -7.42 -7.35
CA PRO A 167 -0.55 -7.74 -8.04
C PRO A 167 0.65 -7.43 -7.15
N THR A 168 1.65 -8.30 -7.16
CA THR A 168 2.92 -8.08 -6.45
C THR A 168 4.09 -8.42 -7.36
N TRP A 169 5.20 -7.71 -7.19
CA TRP A 169 6.43 -7.98 -7.93
C TRP A 169 7.30 -8.98 -7.16
N SER A 170 7.87 -9.96 -7.85
CA SER A 170 8.94 -10.77 -7.26
C SER A 170 10.17 -9.89 -6.98
N PRO A 171 10.98 -10.19 -5.95
CA PRO A 171 12.27 -9.54 -5.77
C PRO A 171 13.17 -9.79 -6.98
N HIS A 172 14.28 -9.03 -7.08
CA HIS A 172 15.30 -9.32 -8.08
C HIS A 172 15.82 -10.76 -7.91
N LEU A 173 15.65 -11.57 -8.96
CA LEU A 173 16.24 -12.89 -9.07
C LEU A 173 17.58 -12.75 -9.80
N ASN A 174 18.68 -12.93 -9.07
CA ASN A 174 19.98 -13.10 -9.70
C ASN A 174 20.07 -14.54 -10.20
N PHE A 175 19.89 -14.76 -11.51
CA PHE A 175 20.26 -16.02 -12.12
C PHE A 175 21.77 -15.97 -12.37
N TYR A 176 22.51 -16.85 -11.69
CA TYR A 176 23.93 -17.10 -11.91
C TYR A 176 24.13 -18.02 -13.12
#